data_AF-A0A9W8HRM5-F1
#
_entry.id   AF-A0A9W8HRM5-F1
#
_cell.length_a   1.000
_cell.length_b   1.000
_cell.length_c   1.000
_cell.angle_alpha   90.00
_cell.angle_beta   90.00
_cell.angle_gamma   90.00
#
_symmetry.space_group_name_H-M   'P 1'
#
loop_
_entity.id
_entity.type
_entity.pdbx_description
1 polymer ?
#
loop_
_entity_poly.entity_id
_entity_poly.type
_entity_poly.pdbx_seq_one_letter_code
_entity_poly.pdbx_strand_id
1 'polypeptide(L)'
;MEIDSSNQTLYIKYAEMEMKNKNVNLARNLFDRAVMVLPRVAQFWYRYTYMEELLGNISGARAVFDRWMQWEPEEDAWMAFIKFERRYGETEHARSVFERFVYVHPEPKTWLKWTKFEEDLGEIDR
;
A
#
# COMPACT_ATOMS: atom_id res chain seq x y z
N MET A 1 -2.23 18.92 -19.73
CA MET A 1 -3.37 18.70 -18.82
C MET A 1 -2.78 18.30 -17.49
N GLU A 2 -2.41 19.31 -16.71
CA GLU A 2 -1.88 19.16 -15.36
C GLU A 2 -3.02 18.64 -14.51
N ILE A 3 -2.91 17.38 -14.08
CA ILE A 3 -3.78 16.83 -13.03
C ILE A 3 -3.36 17.57 -11.76
N ASP A 4 -4.00 18.71 -11.56
CA ASP A 4 -3.64 19.72 -10.59
C ASP A 4 -3.57 19.09 -9.20
N SER A 5 -2.46 19.31 -8.50
CA SER A 5 -2.25 18.87 -7.10
C SER A 5 -3.37 19.35 -6.16
N SER A 6 -4.13 20.39 -6.57
CA SER A 6 -5.36 20.82 -5.91
C SER A 6 -6.44 19.74 -5.91
N ASN A 7 -6.57 18.96 -6.99
CA ASN A 7 -7.58 17.90 -7.07
C ASN A 7 -7.21 16.74 -6.12
N GLN A 8 -5.94 16.30 -6.13
CA GLN A 8 -5.45 15.26 -5.23
C GLN A 8 -5.67 15.62 -3.75
N THR A 9 -5.29 16.84 -3.37
CA THR A 9 -5.45 17.33 -2.00
C THR A 9 -6.92 17.48 -1.62
N LEU A 10 -7.78 17.90 -2.56
CA LEU A 10 -9.22 18.03 -2.33
C LEU A 10 -9.87 16.66 -2.11
N TYR A 11 -9.54 15.65 -2.92
CA TYR A 11 -10.01 14.28 -2.73
C TYR A 11 -9.65 13.72 -1.36
N ILE A 12 -8.41 13.95 -0.92
CA ILE A 12 -7.92 13.50 0.40
C ILE A 12 -8.69 14.20 1.51
N LYS A 13 -8.79 15.53 1.46
CA LYS A 13 -9.54 16.31 2.46
C LYS A 13 -11.02 15.92 2.52
N TYR A 14 -11.63 15.67 1.36
CA TYR A 14 -13.02 15.25 1.28
C TYR A 14 -13.22 13.85 1.88
N ALA A 15 -12.33 12.91 1.57
CA ALA A 15 -12.36 11.59 2.20
C ALA A 15 -12.19 11.64 3.73
N GLU A 16 -11.26 12.47 4.22
CA GLU A 16 -11.07 12.69 5.67
C GLU A 16 -12.31 13.31 6.34
N MET A 17 -12.98 14.24 5.66
CA MET A 17 -14.23 14.83 6.13
C MET A 17 -15.36 13.78 6.20
N GLU A 18 -15.46 12.91 5.20
CA GLU A 18 -16.46 11.85 5.17
C GLU A 18 -16.18 10.75 6.22
N MET A 19 -14.91 10.47 6.52
CA MET A 19 -14.54 9.63 7.66
C MET A 19 -15.02 10.23 8.98
N LYS A 20 -14.88 11.54 9.18
CA LYS A 20 -15.42 12.24 10.38
C LYS A 20 -16.94 12.18 10.45
N ASN A 21 -17.62 12.22 9.30
CA ASN A 21 -19.06 12.08 9.19
C ASN A 21 -19.57 10.62 9.34
N LYS A 22 -18.68 9.64 9.61
CA LYS A 22 -18.98 8.20 9.68
C LYS A 22 -19.50 7.59 8.37
N ASN A 23 -19.34 8.28 7.25
CA ASN A 23 -19.74 7.82 5.91
C ASN A 23 -18.61 7.01 5.25
N VAL A 24 -18.21 5.92 5.90
CA VAL A 24 -17.08 5.07 5.48
C VAL A 24 -17.25 4.52 4.06
N ASN A 25 -18.49 4.14 3.70
CA ASN A 25 -18.78 3.61 2.37
C ASN A 25 -18.58 4.65 1.27
N LEU A 26 -18.91 5.91 1.53
CA LEU A 26 -18.73 6.99 0.55
C LEU A 26 -17.24 7.28 0.35
N ALA A 27 -16.47 7.35 1.45
CA ALA A 27 -15.02 7.54 1.40
C ALA A 27 -14.33 6.39 0.64
N ARG A 28 -14.76 5.13 0.84
CA ARG A 28 -14.26 3.98 0.08
C ARG A 28 -14.54 4.09 -1.41
N ASN A 29 -15.79 4.42 -1.79
CA ASN A 29 -16.16 4.63 -3.18
C ASN A 29 -15.37 5.77 -3.84
N LEU A 30 -15.08 6.83 -3.07
CA LEU A 30 -14.28 7.96 -3.55
C LEU A 30 -12.84 7.52 -3.85
N PHE A 31 -12.20 6.79 -2.92
CA PHE A 31 -10.85 6.27 -3.14
C PHE A 31 -10.80 5.25 -4.26
N ASP A 32 -11.79 4.36 -4.37
CA ASP A 32 -11.86 3.37 -5.44
C ASP A 32 -11.94 4.05 -6.82
N ARG A 33 -12.75 5.11 -6.95
CA ARG A 33 -12.76 5.95 -8.15
C ARG A 33 -11.42 6.66 -8.37
N ALA A 34 -10.80 7.20 -7.32
CA ALA A 34 -9.53 7.91 -7.45
C ALA A 34 -8.42 6.98 -7.98
N VAL A 35 -8.31 5.76 -7.47
CA VAL A 35 -7.32 4.77 -7.94
C VAL A 35 -7.66 4.22 -9.33
N MET A 36 -8.94 4.18 -9.73
CA MET A 36 -9.33 3.83 -11.10
C MET A 36 -8.95 4.93 -12.11
N VAL A 37 -9.16 6.20 -11.76
CA VAL A 37 -8.86 7.32 -12.67
C VAL A 37 -7.35 7.58 -12.72
N LEU A 38 -6.66 7.48 -11.59
CA LEU A 38 -5.24 7.83 -11.44
C LEU A 38 -4.44 6.71 -10.75
N PRO A 39 -4.31 5.53 -11.37
CA PRO A 39 -3.63 4.38 -10.75
C PRO A 39 -2.13 4.61 -10.50
N ARG A 40 -1.50 5.53 -11.23
CA ARG A 40 -0.07 5.86 -11.10
C ARG A 40 0.25 6.74 -9.89
N VAL A 41 -0.75 7.34 -9.26
CA VAL A 41 -0.54 8.24 -8.13
C VAL A 41 -0.50 7.43 -6.84
N ALA A 42 0.70 7.10 -6.39
CA ALA A 42 0.97 6.36 -5.15
C ALA A 42 0.26 6.95 -3.92
N GLN A 43 0.12 8.28 -3.87
CA GLN A 43 -0.51 8.97 -2.73
C GLN A 43 -1.96 8.53 -2.47
N PHE A 44 -2.75 8.23 -3.51
CA PHE A 44 -4.11 7.75 -3.32
C PHE A 44 -4.14 6.35 -2.70
N TRP A 45 -3.26 5.46 -3.16
CA TRP A 45 -3.12 4.12 -2.60
C TRP A 45 -2.70 4.16 -1.13
N TYR A 46 -1.68 4.97 -0.79
CA TYR A 46 -1.27 5.16 0.61
C TYR A 46 -2.41 5.67 1.49
N ARG A 47 -3.21 6.62 1.01
CA ARG A 47 -4.35 7.14 1.78
C ARG A 47 -5.48 6.12 1.90
N TYR A 48 -5.68 5.31 0.87
CA TYR A 48 -6.71 4.28 0.86
C TYR A 48 -6.35 3.11 1.80
N THR A 49 -5.11 2.61 1.76
CA THR A 49 -4.66 1.57 2.69
C THR A 49 -4.68 2.05 4.13
N TYR A 50 -4.24 3.30 4.37
CA TYR A 50 -4.30 3.92 5.69
C TYR A 50 -5.74 4.06 6.22
N MET A 51 -6.69 4.42 5.34
CA MET A 51 -8.11 4.46 5.71
C MET A 51 -8.61 3.07 6.14
N GLU A 52 -8.33 2.02 5.35
CA GLU A 52 -8.76 0.66 5.69
C GLU A 52 -8.10 0.17 7.00
N GLU A 53 -6.83 0.52 7.25
CA GLU A 53 -6.16 0.29 8.54
C GLU A 53 -6.88 0.97 9.70
N LEU A 54 -7.25 2.25 9.56
CA LEU A 54 -7.97 2.99 10.61
C LEU A 54 -9.34 2.40 10.93
N LEU A 55 -9.97 1.75 9.95
CA LEU A 55 -11.25 1.05 10.12
C LEU A 55 -11.08 -0.35 10.71
N GLY A 56 -9.83 -0.80 10.92
CA GLY A 56 -9.52 -2.16 11.37
C GLY A 56 -9.72 -3.22 10.29
N ASN A 57 -9.91 -2.84 9.04
CA ASN A 57 -10.16 -3.77 7.93
C ASN A 57 -8.83 -4.17 7.26
N ILE A 58 -8.05 -4.99 7.96
CA ILE A 58 -6.72 -5.45 7.51
C ILE A 58 -6.82 -6.21 6.17
N SER A 59 -7.83 -7.06 6.04
CA SER A 59 -8.13 -7.81 4.82
C SER A 59 -8.41 -6.88 3.63
N GLY A 60 -9.16 -5.80 3.86
CA GLY A 60 -9.43 -4.77 2.86
C GLY A 60 -8.16 -4.01 2.47
N ALA A 61 -7.36 -3.58 3.45
CA ALA A 61 -6.08 -2.92 3.19
C ALA A 61 -5.14 -3.80 2.35
N ARG A 62 -5.05 -5.09 2.67
CA ARG A 62 -4.27 -6.07 1.90
C ARG A 62 -4.78 -6.21 0.45
N ALA A 63 -6.10 -6.30 0.25
CA ALA A 63 -6.67 -6.34 -1.11
C ALA A 63 -6.36 -5.07 -1.93
N VAL A 64 -6.32 -3.90 -1.28
CA VAL A 64 -5.92 -2.64 -1.91
C VAL A 64 -4.43 -2.67 -2.28
N PHE A 65 -3.57 -3.17 -1.39
CA PHE A 65 -2.15 -3.36 -1.69
C PHE A 65 -1.91 -4.34 -2.85
N ASP A 66 -2.61 -5.48 -2.89
CA ASP A 66 -2.49 -6.43 -4.01
C ASP A 66 -2.91 -5.81 -5.34
N ARG A 67 -4.00 -5.01 -5.35
CA ARG A 67 -4.41 -4.25 -6.54
C ARG A 67 -3.37 -3.22 -6.94
N TRP A 68 -2.73 -2.57 -5.97
CA TRP A 68 -1.67 -1.61 -6.26
C TRP A 68 -0.48 -2.30 -6.93
N MET A 69 -0.12 -3.50 -6.48
CA MET A 69 1.04 -4.26 -6.96
C MET A 69 0.85 -4.80 -8.38
N GLN A 70 -0.39 -4.97 -8.84
CA GLN A 70 -0.71 -5.27 -10.24
C GLN A 70 -0.27 -4.16 -11.20
N TRP A 71 -0.13 -2.93 -10.72
CA TRP A 71 0.36 -1.81 -11.52
C TRP A 71 1.88 -1.67 -11.50
N GLU A 72 2.59 -2.63 -10.89
CA GLU A 72 4.05 -2.66 -10.77
C GLU A 72 4.63 -1.31 -10.31
N PRO A 73 4.20 -0.82 -9.13
CA PRO A 73 4.61 0.48 -8.63
C PRO A 73 6.10 0.52 -8.27
N GLU A 74 6.60 1.71 -7.97
CA GLU A 74 7.98 1.94 -7.51
C GLU A 74 8.31 1.19 -6.21
N GLU A 75 9.61 1.05 -5.92
CA GLU A 75 10.12 0.31 -4.75
C GLU A 75 9.46 0.71 -3.42
N ASP A 76 9.11 1.98 -3.24
CA ASP A 76 8.53 2.51 -2.01
C ASP A 76 7.16 1.89 -1.69
N ALA A 77 6.38 1.55 -2.72
CA ALA A 77 5.08 0.91 -2.55
C ALA A 77 5.22 -0.53 -2.05
N TRP A 78 6.14 -1.29 -2.65
CA TRP A 78 6.46 -2.66 -2.23
C TRP A 78 6.99 -2.69 -0.79
N MET A 79 7.93 -1.80 -0.48
CA MET A 79 8.48 -1.67 0.88
C MET A 79 7.41 -1.29 1.90
N ALA A 80 6.43 -0.46 1.54
CA ALA A 80 5.31 -0.15 2.42
C ALA A 80 4.42 -1.35 2.70
N PHE A 81 4.16 -2.19 1.69
CA PHE A 81 3.36 -3.40 1.87
C PHE A 81 4.07 -4.45 2.74
N ILE A 82 5.38 -4.66 2.52
CA ILE A 82 6.19 -5.54 3.38
C ILE A 82 6.18 -5.05 4.83
N LYS A 83 6.32 -3.74 5.06
CA LYS A 83 6.24 -3.15 6.41
C LYS A 83 4.85 -3.32 7.04
N PHE A 84 3.79 -3.22 6.23
CA PHE A 84 2.42 -3.47 6.66
C PHE A 84 2.25 -4.93 7.11
N GLU A 85 2.61 -5.90 6.27
CA GLU A 85 2.50 -7.34 6.59
C GLU A 85 3.30 -7.71 7.84
N ARG A 86 4.53 -7.19 7.97
CA ARG A 86 5.35 -7.36 9.19
C ARG A 86 4.67 -6.82 10.45
N ARG A 87 3.99 -5.66 10.36
CA ARG A 87 3.31 -5.05 11.53
C ARG A 87 2.17 -5.93 12.04
N TYR A 88 1.50 -6.65 11.15
CA TYR A 88 0.41 -7.55 11.48
C TYR A 88 0.86 -8.99 11.75
N GLY A 89 2.18 -9.26 11.74
CA GLY A 89 2.75 -10.57 12.07
C GLY A 89 2.69 -11.58 10.93
N GLU A 90 2.40 -11.15 9.70
CA GLU A 90 2.18 -12.04 8.56
C GLU A 90 3.47 -12.16 7.74
N THR A 91 4.48 -12.74 8.40
CA THR A 91 5.86 -12.78 7.92
C THR A 91 6.03 -13.63 6.66
N GLU A 92 5.30 -14.75 6.56
CA GLU A 92 5.30 -15.61 5.38
C GLU A 92 4.71 -14.90 4.16
N HIS A 93 3.70 -14.06 4.38
CA HIS A 93 3.08 -13.29 3.32
C HIS A 93 3.98 -12.12 2.90
N ALA A 94 4.63 -11.45 3.87
CA ALA A 94 5.67 -10.45 3.59
C ALA A 94 6.80 -11.03 2.72
N ARG A 95 7.20 -12.29 2.98
CA ARG A 95 8.20 -13.03 2.18
C ARG A 95 7.71 -13.18 0.73
N SER A 96 6.50 -13.70 0.53
CA SER A 96 5.90 -13.90 -0.80
C SER A 96 5.80 -12.59 -1.60
N VAL A 97 5.44 -11.49 -0.94
CA VAL A 97 5.37 -10.15 -1.55
C VAL A 97 6.75 -9.67 -1.98
N PHE A 98 7.77 -9.91 -1.16
CA PHE A 98 9.13 -9.49 -1.48
C PHE A 98 9.73 -10.34 -2.61
N GLU A 99 9.43 -11.64 -2.69
CA GLU A 99 9.82 -12.48 -3.84
C GLU A 99 9.25 -11.91 -5.14
N ARG A 100 7.97 -11.51 -5.14
CA ARG A 100 7.36 -10.80 -6.28
C ARG A 100 8.07 -9.47 -6.56
N PHE A 101 8.43 -8.71 -5.52
CA PHE A 101 9.17 -7.45 -5.69
C PHE A 101 10.53 -7.65 -6.36
N VAL A 102 11.30 -8.67 -5.95
CA VAL A 102 12.60 -9.02 -6.57
C VAL A 102 12.42 -9.46 -8.02
N TYR A 103 11.32 -10.14 -8.33
CA TYR A 103 11.00 -10.56 -9.69
C TYR A 103 10.66 -9.39 -10.61
N VAL A 104 9.84 -8.44 -10.14
CA VAL A 104 9.44 -7.24 -10.90
C VAL A 104 10.59 -6.25 -11.03
N HIS A 105 11.39 -6.08 -9.97
CA HIS A 105 12.54 -5.16 -9.93
C HIS A 105 13.84 -5.92 -9.64
N PRO A 106 14.43 -6.61 -10.64
CA PRO A 106 15.63 -7.43 -10.48
C PRO A 106 16.90 -6.57 -10.41
N GLU A 107 16.95 -5.63 -9.46
CA GLU A 107 18.08 -4.77 -9.20
C GLU A 107 18.94 -5.32 -8.06
N PRO A 108 20.28 -5.18 -8.11
CA PRO A 108 21.17 -5.64 -7.03
C PRO A 108 20.80 -5.08 -5.65
N LYS A 109 20.26 -3.86 -5.61
CA LYS A 109 19.77 -3.21 -4.38
C LYS A 109 18.58 -3.95 -3.78
N THR A 110 17.69 -4.47 -4.62
CA THR A 110 16.52 -5.24 -4.19
C THR A 110 16.95 -6.55 -3.53
N TRP A 111 17.92 -7.25 -4.13
CA TRP A 111 18.52 -8.45 -3.54
C TRP A 111 19.21 -8.18 -2.20
N LEU A 112 19.94 -7.07 -2.05
CA LEU A 112 20.54 -6.68 -0.76
C LEU A 112 19.48 -6.46 0.32
N LYS A 113 18.34 -5.86 -0.02
CA LYS A 113 17.22 -5.68 0.91
C LYS A 113 16.57 -7.00 1.27
N TRP A 114 16.47 -7.95 0.31
CA TRP A 114 15.95 -9.29 0.56
C TRP A 114 16.81 -10.05 1.57
N THR A 115 18.12 -10.08 1.36
CA THR A 115 19.06 -10.71 2.29
C THR A 115 18.91 -10.13 3.69
N LYS A 116 18.88 -8.80 3.81
CA LYS A 116 18.72 -8.12 5.10
C LYS A 116 17.36 -8.44 5.76
N PHE A 117 16.31 -8.57 4.97
CA PHE A 117 15.00 -8.98 5.46
C PHE A 117 15.04 -10.41 6.01
N GLU A 118 15.62 -11.35 5.28
CA GLU A 118 15.75 -12.75 5.72
C GLU A 118 16.66 -12.92 6.94
N GLU A 119 17.75 -12.16 7.05
CA GLU A 119 18.60 -12.13 8.25
C GLU A 119 17.82 -11.67 9.50
N ASP A 120 17.08 -10.58 9.36
CA ASP A 120 16.24 -10.02 10.44
C ASP A 120 15.11 -11.00 10.84
N LEU A 121 14.57 -11.77 9.89
CA LEU A 121 13.62 -12.85 10.22
C LEU A 121 14.28 -14.04 10.92
N GLY A 122 15.47 -14.44 10.48
CA GLY A 122 16.20 -15.57 11.06
C GLY A 122 16.70 -15.32 12.48
N GLU A 123 16.91 -14.06 12.87
CA GLU A 123 17.18 -13.67 14.26
C GLU A 123 15.93 -13.70 15.15
N ILE A 124 14.73 -13.51 14.59
CA ILE A 124 13.47 -13.50 15.34
C ILE A 124 12.98 -14.94 15.64
N ASP A 125 13.33 -15.92 14.80
CA ASP A 125 12.92 -17.33 14.93
C ASP A 125 13.82 -18.16 15.88
N ARG A 126 14.94 -17.60 16.38
CA ARG A 126 15.98 -18.31 17.15
C ARG A 126 15.93 -18.01 18.65
#